data_AF-A0A1C5FR19-F1
#
_entry.id   AF-A0A1C5FR19-F1
#
_cell.length_a   1.000
_cell.length_b   1.000
_cell.length_c   1.000
_cell.angle_alpha   90.00
_cell.angle_beta   90.00
_cell.angle_gamma   90.00
#
_symmetry.space_group_name_H-M   'P 1'
#
loop_
_entity.id
_entity.type
_entity.pdbx_description
1 polymer ?
#
loop_
_entity_poly.entity_id
_entity_poly.type
_entity_poly.pdbx_seq_one_letter_code
_entity_poly.pdbx_strand_id
1 'polypeptide(L)'
;GRLDRGDGPALAFPDGFALYAWRGMPVPAEFLGRLGELTPDRIRTEENAELRRVMLEHYGYERYLEESGAQPVHRDETGVLWRIALDGDEPVVMVEVVNSTPEPDGTHRTYWLRVPPRVRTAREGVAWTFGVDADAYHPERET
;
A
#
# COMPACT_ATOMS: atom_id res chain seq x y z
N GLY A 1 -8.38 21.92 7.84
CA GLY A 1 -7.65 20.70 8.27
C GLY A 1 -8.32 19.49 7.66
N ARG A 2 -7.56 18.42 7.36
CA ARG A 2 -8.13 17.14 6.94
C ARG A 2 -8.79 16.45 8.14
N LEU A 3 -9.90 15.74 7.93
CA LEU A 3 -10.55 14.92 8.97
C LEU A 3 -9.60 13.78 9.38
N ASP A 4 -9.18 13.74 10.64
CA ASP A 4 -8.21 12.73 11.11
C ASP A 4 -8.38 12.48 12.60
N ARG A 5 -8.47 11.20 12.98
CA ARG A 5 -8.39 10.75 14.37
C ARG A 5 -7.98 9.28 14.44
N GLY A 6 -6.97 8.96 15.25
CA GLY A 6 -6.40 7.60 15.34
C GLY A 6 -7.07 6.67 16.37
N ASP A 7 -7.92 7.19 17.25
CA ASP A 7 -8.47 6.48 18.40
C ASP A 7 -10.01 6.52 18.49
N GLY A 8 -10.69 6.92 17.41
CA GLY A 8 -12.14 7.08 17.39
C GLY A 8 -12.65 7.82 16.16
N PRO A 9 -13.93 8.25 16.16
CA PRO A 9 -14.50 8.97 15.03
C PRO A 9 -13.86 10.36 14.89
N ALA A 10 -13.48 10.70 13.67
CA ALA A 10 -13.00 12.03 13.31
C ALA A 10 -14.13 13.07 13.37
N LEU A 11 -15.38 12.63 13.21
CA LEU A 11 -16.59 13.45 13.39
C LEU A 11 -17.73 12.59 13.93
N ALA A 12 -18.50 13.11 14.88
CA ALA A 12 -19.67 12.43 15.43
C ALA A 12 -20.82 13.42 15.61
N PHE A 13 -22.05 12.96 15.39
CA PHE A 13 -23.28 13.74 15.49
C PHE A 13 -24.17 13.21 16.62
N PRO A 14 -25.04 14.04 17.23
CA PRO A 14 -25.91 13.62 18.33
C PRO A 14 -26.89 12.49 18.00
N ASP A 15 -27.19 12.27 16.72
CA ASP A 15 -28.06 11.19 16.22
C ASP A 15 -27.34 9.83 16.13
N GLY A 16 -26.06 9.77 16.48
CA GLY A 16 -25.25 8.55 16.45
C GLY A 16 -24.50 8.34 15.13
N PHE A 17 -24.65 9.24 14.14
CA PHE A 17 -23.83 9.17 12.94
C PHE A 17 -22.38 9.56 13.25
N ALA A 18 -21.44 8.76 12.76
CA ALA A 18 -20.01 8.97 12.99
C ALA A 18 -19.20 8.69 11.72
N LEU A 19 -18.21 9.53 11.46
CA LEU A 19 -17.23 9.38 10.39
C LEU A 19 -15.87 9.10 11.00
N TYR A 20 -15.20 8.08 10.48
CA TYR A 20 -13.85 7.69 10.85
C TYR A 20 -12.94 8.03 9.69
N ALA A 21 -11.80 8.64 9.99
CA ALA A 21 -10.85 9.04 8.97
C ALA A 21 -9.42 8.97 9.51
N TRP A 22 -8.51 8.51 8.65
CA TRP A 22 -7.07 8.52 8.87
C TRP A 22 -6.41 9.46 7.87
N ARG A 23 -5.80 10.54 8.36
CA ARG A 23 -5.19 11.61 7.55
C ARG A 23 -6.09 12.06 6.39
N GLY A 24 -7.38 12.25 6.63
CA GLY A 24 -8.37 12.65 5.61
C GLY A 24 -8.91 11.54 4.71
N MET A 25 -8.44 10.31 4.84
CA MET A 25 -8.98 9.14 4.13
C MET A 25 -10.09 8.50 4.98
N PRO A 26 -11.32 8.38 4.48
CA PRO A 26 -12.39 7.68 5.20
C PRO A 26 -12.02 6.21 5.43
N VAL A 27 -12.19 5.74 6.67
CA VAL A 27 -11.92 4.35 7.05
C VAL A 27 -13.14 3.71 7.70
N PRO A 28 -13.28 2.36 7.67
CA PRO A 28 -14.30 1.67 8.47
C PRO A 28 -14.15 1.96 9.97
N ALA A 29 -15.26 1.96 10.70
CA ALA A 29 -15.27 2.31 12.12
C ALA A 29 -14.37 1.39 12.98
N GLU A 30 -14.37 0.10 12.66
CA GLU A 30 -13.57 -0.92 13.33
C GLU A 30 -12.10 -0.94 12.91
N PHE A 31 -11.74 -0.23 11.83
CA PHE A 31 -10.40 -0.32 11.23
C PHE A 31 -9.31 0.08 12.21
N LEU A 32 -9.47 1.24 12.86
CA LEU A 32 -8.48 1.79 13.79
C LEU A 32 -8.29 0.90 15.01
N GLY A 33 -9.39 0.33 15.55
CA GLY A 33 -9.34 -0.56 16.71
C GLY A 33 -8.64 -1.88 16.44
N ARG A 34 -8.57 -2.32 15.18
CA ARG A 34 -7.92 -3.58 14.77
C ARG A 34 -6.46 -3.43 14.38
N LEU A 35 -5.93 -2.20 14.34
CA LEU A 35 -4.53 -1.97 13.95
C LEU A 35 -3.53 -2.66 14.90
N GLY A 36 -3.87 -2.79 16.18
CA GLY A 36 -3.05 -3.50 17.17
C GLY A 36 -3.05 -5.04 17.03
N GLU A 37 -3.93 -5.59 16.19
CA GLU A 37 -4.11 -7.04 15.97
C GLU A 37 -3.61 -7.49 14.58
N LEU A 38 -2.89 -6.60 13.87
CA LEU A 38 -2.42 -6.87 12.51
C LEU A 38 -1.46 -8.06 12.46
N THR A 39 -1.58 -8.86 11.40
CA THR A 39 -0.67 -9.92 11.01
C THR A 39 -0.22 -9.69 9.56
N PRO A 40 0.94 -10.24 9.13
CA PRO A 40 1.37 -10.12 7.74
C PRO A 40 0.33 -10.66 6.75
N ASP A 41 -0.38 -11.73 7.11
CA ASP A 41 -1.46 -12.29 6.30
C ASP A 41 -2.62 -11.32 6.13
N ARG A 42 -3.12 -10.73 7.23
CA ARG A 42 -4.20 -9.72 7.21
C ARG A 42 -3.86 -8.55 6.30
N ILE A 43 -2.62 -8.04 6.41
CA ILE A 43 -2.11 -6.93 5.60
C ILE A 43 -2.05 -7.33 4.11
N ARG A 44 -1.52 -8.52 3.82
CA ARG A 44 -1.35 -9.04 2.47
C ARG A 44 -2.67 -9.25 1.74
N THR A 45 -3.71 -9.69 2.46
CA THR A 45 -5.04 -9.95 1.91
C THR A 45 -5.93 -8.72 1.81
N GLU A 46 -5.52 -7.58 2.37
CA GLU A 46 -6.27 -6.32 2.23
C GLU A 46 -6.25 -5.87 0.77
N GLU A 47 -7.43 -5.80 0.15
CA GLU A 47 -7.58 -5.45 -1.27
C GLU A 47 -7.37 -3.95 -1.48
N ASN A 48 -7.87 -3.12 -0.57
CA ASN A 48 -7.77 -1.67 -0.68
C ASN A 48 -6.33 -1.22 -0.40
N ALA A 49 -5.66 -0.71 -1.44
CA ALA A 49 -4.26 -0.28 -1.35
C ALA A 49 -4.04 0.83 -0.31
N GLU A 50 -5.00 1.74 -0.12
CA GLU A 50 -4.89 2.81 0.88
C GLU A 50 -5.00 2.27 2.30
N LEU A 51 -5.94 1.35 2.56
CA LEU A 51 -6.04 0.70 3.87
C LEU A 51 -4.81 -0.15 4.17
N ARG A 52 -4.34 -0.93 3.18
CA ARG A 52 -3.12 -1.73 3.29
C ARG A 52 -1.90 -0.87 3.61
N ARG A 53 -1.77 0.30 2.99
CA ARG A 53 -0.71 1.27 3.32
C ARG A 53 -0.80 1.72 4.77
N VAL A 54 -1.98 2.11 5.25
CA VAL A 54 -2.14 2.51 6.67
C VAL A 54 -1.80 1.35 7.61
N MET A 55 -2.20 0.13 7.27
CA MET A 55 -1.83 -1.06 8.04
C MET A 55 -0.31 -1.26 8.06
N LEU A 56 0.39 -1.13 6.92
CA LEU A 56 1.84 -1.24 6.84
C LEU A 56 2.57 -0.12 7.60
N GLU A 57 2.09 1.12 7.52
CA GLU A 57 2.62 2.26 8.29
C GLU A 57 2.52 2.02 9.80
N HIS A 58 1.39 1.46 10.25
CA HIS A 58 1.19 1.14 11.66
C HIS A 58 2.02 -0.08 12.10
N TYR A 59 2.05 -1.13 11.28
CA TYR A 59 2.71 -2.40 11.61
C TYR A 59 4.24 -2.31 11.56
N GLY A 60 4.77 -1.46 10.68
CA GLY A 60 6.20 -1.31 10.40
C GLY A 60 6.63 -2.11 9.16
N TYR A 61 7.23 -1.41 8.20
CA TYR A 61 7.63 -2.00 6.92
C TYR A 61 8.72 -3.06 7.04
N GLU A 62 9.78 -2.78 7.79
CA GLU A 62 10.90 -3.71 7.99
C GLU A 62 10.40 -5.01 8.61
N ARG A 63 9.58 -4.88 9.65
CA ARG A 63 8.91 -6.00 10.31
C ARG A 63 8.03 -6.80 9.36
N TYR A 64 7.21 -6.13 8.54
CA TYR A 64 6.37 -6.82 7.56
C TYR A 64 7.20 -7.60 6.53
N LEU A 65 8.26 -7.01 5.99
CA LEU A 65 9.12 -7.68 5.01
C LEU A 65 9.78 -8.92 5.60
N GLU A 66 10.29 -8.81 6.83
CA GLU A 66 10.88 -9.93 7.56
C GLU A 66 9.85 -11.04 7.84
N GLU A 67 8.72 -10.71 8.47
CA GLU A 67 7.72 -11.70 8.89
C GLU A 67 6.93 -12.29 7.71
N SER A 68 6.82 -11.58 6.58
CA SER A 68 6.15 -12.09 5.37
C SER A 68 7.05 -12.97 4.49
N GLY A 69 8.36 -13.01 4.74
CA GLY A 69 9.31 -13.70 3.88
C GLY A 69 9.46 -13.04 2.50
N ALA A 70 9.15 -11.74 2.38
CA ALA A 70 9.24 -11.02 1.12
C ALA A 70 10.70 -10.94 0.64
N GLN A 71 10.93 -11.30 -0.62
CA GLN A 71 12.25 -11.22 -1.27
C GLN A 71 12.21 -10.19 -2.40
N PRO A 72 13.20 -9.27 -2.47
CA PRO A 72 13.34 -8.37 -3.61
C PRO A 72 13.88 -9.20 -4.79
N VAL A 73 13.10 -9.32 -5.86
CA VAL A 73 13.45 -10.14 -7.03
C VAL A 73 13.93 -9.33 -8.23
N HIS A 74 13.60 -8.03 -8.28
CA HIS A 74 14.09 -7.10 -9.30
C HIS A 74 14.09 -5.67 -8.77
N ARG A 75 15.02 -4.84 -9.23
CA ARG A 75 15.06 -3.40 -8.95
C ARG A 75 15.54 -2.65 -10.18
N ASP A 76 14.85 -1.58 -10.52
CA ASP A 76 15.25 -0.63 -11.56
C ASP A 76 14.83 0.80 -11.14
N GLU A 77 14.93 1.78 -12.04
CA GLU A 77 14.59 3.17 -11.74
C GLU A 77 13.09 3.40 -11.49
N THR A 78 12.22 2.44 -11.83
CA THR A 78 10.77 2.55 -11.60
C THR A 78 10.35 2.02 -10.23
N GLY A 79 11.19 1.22 -9.56
CA GLY A 79 10.90 0.70 -8.23
C GLY A 79 11.55 -0.65 -7.91
N VAL A 80 10.96 -1.36 -6.96
CA VAL A 80 11.39 -2.70 -6.52
C VAL A 80 10.25 -3.70 -6.70
N LEU A 81 10.53 -4.82 -7.37
CA LEU A 81 9.61 -5.95 -7.45
C LEU A 81 9.89 -6.90 -6.30
N TRP A 82 8.87 -7.16 -5.48
CA TRP A 82 8.91 -8.06 -4.35
C TRP A 82 8.09 -9.31 -4.63
N ARG A 83 8.58 -10.45 -4.12
CA ARG A 83 7.87 -11.73 -4.18
C ARG A 83 7.80 -12.35 -2.78
N ILE A 84 6.60 -12.74 -2.38
CA ILE A 84 6.34 -13.53 -1.18
C ILE A 84 5.87 -14.90 -1.66
N ALA A 85 6.63 -15.94 -1.33
CA ALA A 85 6.22 -17.32 -1.60
C ALA A 85 5.09 -17.72 -0.65
N LEU A 86 4.10 -18.44 -1.17
CA LEU A 86 3.03 -19.05 -0.38
C LEU A 86 3.10 -20.56 -0.56
N ASP A 87 3.03 -21.31 0.54
CA ASP A 87 3.01 -22.77 0.47
C ASP A 87 1.66 -23.25 -0.08
N GLY A 88 1.71 -23.96 -1.20
CA GLY A 88 0.51 -24.52 -1.83
C GLY A 88 -0.35 -23.53 -2.61
N ASP A 89 0.13 -22.32 -2.89
CA ASP A 89 -0.59 -21.29 -3.65
C ASP A 89 0.36 -20.48 -4.57
N GLU A 90 -0.20 -19.65 -5.46
CA GLU A 90 0.58 -18.74 -6.28
C GLU A 90 1.26 -17.66 -5.42
N PRO A 91 2.49 -17.25 -5.78
CA PRO A 91 3.21 -16.25 -5.02
C PRO A 91 2.53 -14.88 -5.10
N VAL A 92 2.62 -14.15 -4.00
CA VAL A 92 2.23 -12.74 -3.94
C VAL A 92 3.35 -11.90 -4.53
N VAL A 93 3.04 -11.16 -5.60
CA VAL A 93 3.96 -10.22 -6.23
C VAL A 93 3.46 -8.78 -6.03
N MET A 94 4.38 -7.89 -5.69
CA MET A 94 4.10 -6.47 -5.46
C MET A 94 5.20 -5.59 -6.05
N VAL A 95 4.84 -4.41 -6.55
CA VAL A 95 5.82 -3.35 -6.84
C VAL A 95 5.79 -2.30 -5.74
N GLU A 96 6.97 -2.01 -5.21
CA GLU A 96 7.26 -0.85 -4.38
C GLU A 96 7.59 0.33 -5.30
N VAL A 97 6.80 1.39 -5.23
CA VAL A 97 6.96 2.61 -6.02
C VAL A 97 6.80 3.83 -5.11
N VAL A 98 7.53 4.90 -5.41
CA VAL A 98 7.26 6.21 -4.81
C VAL A 98 6.37 6.98 -5.78
N ASN A 99 5.29 7.59 -5.30
CA ASN A 99 4.48 8.46 -6.15
C ASN A 99 5.33 9.57 -6.77
N SER A 100 5.07 9.92 -8.03
CA SER A 100 5.76 11.03 -8.69
C SER A 100 5.24 12.39 -8.22
N THR A 101 3.94 12.49 -7.92
CA THR A 101 3.34 13.75 -7.47
C THR A 101 3.42 13.87 -5.95
N PRO A 102 4.06 14.91 -5.39
CA PRO A 102 4.08 15.12 -3.95
C PRO A 102 2.66 15.31 -3.40
N GLU A 103 2.46 14.87 -2.18
CA GLU A 103 1.28 15.17 -1.38
C GLU A 103 1.16 16.68 -1.15
N PRO A 104 -0.03 17.20 -0.73
CA PRO A 104 -0.22 18.63 -0.49
C PRO A 104 0.75 19.27 0.52
N ASP A 105 1.41 18.46 1.36
CA ASP A 105 2.44 18.88 2.32
C ASP A 105 3.88 18.77 1.77
N GLY A 106 4.03 18.44 0.48
CA GLY A 106 5.32 18.25 -0.20
C GLY A 106 5.95 16.87 -0.03
N THR A 107 5.36 15.98 0.79
CA THR A 107 5.93 14.66 1.03
C THR A 107 5.63 13.69 -0.11
N HIS A 108 6.52 12.72 -0.32
CA HIS A 108 6.26 11.59 -1.19
C HIS A 108 5.88 10.37 -0.34
N ARG A 109 5.07 9.49 -0.91
CA ARG A 109 4.59 8.25 -0.32
C ARG A 109 5.07 7.06 -1.13
N THR A 110 5.50 6.04 -0.41
CA THR A 110 5.77 4.73 -0.97
C THR A 110 4.48 3.92 -1.03
N TYR A 111 4.25 3.26 -2.15
CA TYR A 111 3.12 2.38 -2.43
C TYR A 111 3.62 0.97 -2.74
N TRP A 112 2.90 -0.04 -2.24
CA TRP A 112 3.11 -1.44 -2.56
C TRP A 112 1.87 -1.97 -3.27
N LEU A 113 1.95 -2.04 -4.59
CA LEU A 113 0.83 -2.37 -5.46
C LEU A 113 0.92 -3.83 -5.86
N ARG A 114 -0.17 -4.58 -5.65
CA ARG A 114 -0.26 -5.99 -6.10
C ARG A 114 -0.23 -6.02 -7.61
N VAL A 115 0.56 -6.92 -8.17
CA VAL A 115 0.67 -7.14 -9.62
C VAL A 115 0.55 -8.63 -9.92
N PRO A 116 0.25 -9.02 -11.17
CA PRO A 116 0.13 -10.43 -11.53
C PRO A 116 1.41 -11.22 -11.20
N PRO A 117 1.30 -12.49 -10.79
CA PRO A 117 2.43 -13.31 -10.36
C PRO A 117 3.46 -13.59 -11.47
N ARG A 118 3.05 -13.41 -12.73
CA ARG A 118 3.88 -13.55 -13.94
C ARG A 118 4.84 -12.38 -14.18
N VAL A 119 4.63 -11.24 -13.51
CA VAL A 119 5.49 -10.04 -13.65
C VAL A 119 6.91 -10.36 -13.20
N ARG A 120 7.91 -9.92 -13.98
CA ARG A 120 9.33 -10.24 -13.78
C ARG A 120 10.20 -9.04 -13.48
N THR A 121 9.79 -7.83 -13.86
CA THR A 121 10.56 -6.60 -13.60
C THR A 121 9.72 -5.58 -12.84
N ALA A 122 10.40 -4.63 -12.18
CA ALA A 122 9.71 -3.53 -11.51
C ALA A 122 8.95 -2.70 -12.54
N ARG A 123 9.59 -2.34 -13.66
CA ARG A 123 8.94 -1.59 -14.75
C ARG A 123 7.67 -2.25 -15.27
N GLU A 124 7.68 -3.56 -15.51
CA GLU A 124 6.48 -4.30 -15.96
C GLU A 124 5.35 -4.20 -14.93
N GLY A 125 5.67 -4.35 -13.65
CA GLY A 125 4.69 -4.23 -12.59
C GLY A 125 4.14 -2.81 -12.45
N VAL A 126 4.98 -1.77 -12.53
CA VAL A 126 4.52 -0.38 -12.50
C VAL A 126 3.63 -0.08 -13.71
N ALA A 127 4.06 -0.43 -14.93
CA ALA A 127 3.27 -0.25 -16.15
C ALA A 127 1.89 -0.92 -16.05
N TRP A 128 1.83 -2.13 -15.50
CA TRP A 128 0.57 -2.84 -15.27
C TRP A 128 -0.39 -2.07 -14.35
N THR A 129 0.12 -1.38 -13.31
CA THR A 129 -0.73 -0.59 -12.40
C THR A 129 -1.37 0.61 -13.09
N PHE A 130 -0.80 1.08 -14.20
CA PHE A 130 -1.36 2.12 -15.06
C PHE A 130 -2.18 1.56 -16.24
N GLY A 131 -2.31 0.23 -16.37
CA GLY A 131 -3.02 -0.40 -17.48
C GLY A 131 -2.31 -0.25 -18.83
N VAL A 132 -0.99 -0.07 -18.85
CA VAL A 132 -0.18 0.10 -20.07
C VAL A 132 0.87 -1.00 -20.19
N ASP A 133 1.37 -1.21 -21.42
CA ASP A 133 2.48 -2.13 -21.67
C ASP A 133 3.80 -1.56 -21.13
N ALA A 134 4.68 -2.47 -20.67
CA ALA A 134 5.97 -2.11 -20.07
C ALA A 134 6.87 -1.30 -21.01
N ASP A 135 6.87 -1.63 -22.31
CA ASP A 135 7.69 -0.95 -23.31
C ASP A 135 7.17 0.46 -23.65
N ALA A 136 5.88 0.71 -23.41
CA ALA A 136 5.26 2.02 -23.58
C ALA A 136 5.34 2.88 -22.30
N TYR A 137 5.75 2.30 -21.18
CA TYR A 137 5.85 3.00 -19.90
C TYR A 137 7.15 3.80 -19.81
N HIS A 138 7.03 5.10 -20.02
CA HIS A 138 8.11 6.08 -19.85
C HIS A 138 7.69 7.09 -18.78
N PRO A 139 8.06 6.89 -17.50
CA PRO A 139 7.73 7.84 -16.46
C PRO A 139 8.37 9.20 -16.80
N GLU A 140 7.60 10.28 -16.67
CA GLU A 140 8.14 11.62 -16.80
C GLU A 140 9.22 11.81 -15.73
N ARG A 141 10.46 12.05 -16.17
CA ARG A 141 11.56 12.39 -15.27
C ARG A 141 11.29 13.78 -14.73
N GLU A 142 10.84 13.89 -13.50
CA GLU A 142 10.93 15.16 -12.76
C GLU A 142 12.42 15.42 -12.48
N THR A 143 12.95 16.48 -13.11
CA THR A 143 14.26 17.10 -12.81
C THR A 143 14.23 17.92 -11.54
#